data_AF-A0A4P5TWG5-F1
#
_entry.id   AF-A0A4P5TWG5-F1
#
_cell.length_a   1.000
_cell.length_b   1.000
_cell.length_c   1.000
_cell.angle_alpha   90.00
_cell.angle_beta   90.00
_cell.angle_gamma   90.00
#
_symmetry.space_group_name_H-M   'P 1'
#
loop_
_entity.id
_entity.type
_entity.pdbx_description
1 polymer ?
#
loop_
_entity_poly.entity_id
_entity_poly.type
_entity_poly.pdbx_seq_one_letter_code
_entity_poly.pdbx_strand_id
1 'polypeptide(L)'
;MDADYKKRILKELELFPLWKEKNKLSSELHLKPVEADSFFAFKINYTEGSLLLLSQNFALGTEEVAQDLFLNIAKFISTTIGINTFQKSHLLILTKDQLSELCLNTLPKHVLAFGLNNDLFEEYKTNILMNNVTMNIKHTFDINHLLQNPKDKKLVWENILDLIKAF
;
A
#
# COMPACT_ATOMS: atom_id res chain seq x y z
N MET A 1 -14.52 -6.43 -16.50
CA MET A 1 -14.02 -5.04 -16.53
C MET A 1 -13.85 -4.59 -17.98
N ASP A 2 -14.56 -3.55 -18.40
CA ASP A 2 -14.55 -3.06 -19.79
C ASP A 2 -13.20 -2.40 -20.16
N ALA A 3 -12.78 -2.52 -21.43
CA ALA A 3 -11.53 -1.97 -21.96
C ALA A 3 -11.46 -0.45 -21.82
N ASP A 4 -12.60 0.24 -21.93
CA ASP A 4 -12.70 1.69 -21.73
C ASP A 4 -12.56 2.10 -20.26
N TYR A 5 -13.07 1.28 -19.33
CA TYR A 5 -12.87 1.51 -17.89
C TYR A 5 -11.40 1.35 -17.50
N LYS A 6 -10.71 0.34 -18.04
CA LYS A 6 -9.27 0.15 -17.86
C LYS A 6 -8.46 1.32 -18.44
N LYS A 7 -8.82 1.82 -19.64
CA LYS A 7 -8.19 3.00 -20.25
C LYS A 7 -8.39 4.26 -19.42
N ARG A 8 -9.58 4.45 -18.83
CA ARG A 8 -9.89 5.61 -17.99
C ARG A 8 -9.06 5.61 -16.71
N ILE A 9 -8.98 4.47 -16.03
CA ILE A 9 -8.13 4.29 -14.83
C ILE A 9 -6.67 4.54 -15.19
N LEU A 10 -6.15 3.98 -16.28
CA LEU A 10 -4.77 4.24 -16.73
C LEU A 10 -4.51 5.73 -17.00
N LYS A 11 -5.47 6.43 -17.59
CA LYS A 11 -5.36 7.88 -17.86
C LYS A 11 -5.44 8.72 -16.59
N GLU A 12 -6.26 8.34 -15.61
CA GLU A 12 -6.31 8.98 -14.29
C GLU A 12 -5.05 8.71 -13.46
N LEU A 13 -4.44 7.52 -13.62
CA LEU A 13 -3.14 7.17 -13.06
C LEU A 13 -2.01 8.01 -13.64
N GLU A 14 -2.02 8.30 -14.95
CA GLU A 14 -1.05 9.21 -15.59
C GLU A 14 -1.19 10.68 -15.13
N LEU A 15 -2.37 11.06 -14.61
CA LEU A 15 -2.69 12.42 -14.17
C LEU A 15 -2.38 12.67 -12.69
N PHE A 16 -1.88 11.67 -11.96
CA PHE A 16 -1.66 11.77 -10.53
C PHE A 16 -0.66 12.91 -10.17
N PRO A 17 -1.07 13.96 -9.41
CA PRO A 17 -0.32 15.22 -9.32
C PRO A 17 1.12 15.12 -8.79
N LEU A 18 1.38 14.20 -7.86
CA LEU A 18 2.71 13.96 -7.27
C LEU A 18 3.74 13.37 -8.23
N TRP A 19 3.38 13.10 -9.49
CA TRP A 19 4.24 12.49 -10.49
C TRP A 19 4.78 13.49 -11.52
N LYS A 20 4.24 14.70 -11.54
CA LYS A 20 4.72 15.78 -12.42
C LYS A 20 5.82 16.63 -11.79
N GLU A 21 6.07 16.48 -10.50
CA GLU A 21 7.21 17.14 -9.87
C GLU A 21 8.51 16.47 -10.31
N LYS A 22 9.11 17.03 -11.37
CA LYS A 22 10.56 16.98 -11.57
C LYS A 22 11.22 17.81 -10.46
N ASN A 23 11.18 17.35 -9.22
CA ASN A 23 11.90 18.02 -8.15
C ASN A 23 13.22 17.30 -7.90
N LYS A 24 14.28 18.09 -8.12
CA LYS A 24 15.72 17.81 -8.01
C LYS A 24 16.02 16.72 -6.98
N LEU A 25 16.83 15.75 -7.41
CA LEU A 25 17.57 14.86 -6.51
C LEU A 25 18.15 15.68 -5.35
N SER A 26 17.66 15.46 -4.14
CA SER A 26 18.49 15.63 -2.95
C SER A 26 19.36 14.39 -2.85
N SER A 27 20.64 14.64 -3.11
CA SER A 27 21.80 13.79 -2.97
C SER A 27 21.69 12.77 -1.83
N GLU A 28 22.05 11.52 -2.11
CA GLU A 28 22.47 10.49 -1.14
C GLU A 28 21.79 10.58 0.23
N LEU A 29 20.48 10.37 0.25
CA LEU A 29 19.79 10.09 1.51
C LEU A 29 20.23 8.70 1.97
N HIS A 30 21.23 8.66 2.86
CA HIS A 30 21.52 7.50 3.67
C HIS A 30 20.35 7.26 4.62
N LEU A 31 19.32 6.58 4.10
CA LEU A 31 18.13 6.21 4.84
C LEU A 31 18.52 5.14 5.87
N LYS A 32 18.69 5.56 7.13
CA LYS A 32 18.72 4.60 8.24
C LYS A 32 17.29 4.08 8.44
N PRO A 33 17.07 2.76 8.49
CA PRO A 33 15.77 2.22 8.85
C PRO A 33 15.39 2.74 10.24
N VAL A 34 14.18 3.31 10.34
CA VAL A 34 13.57 3.70 11.62
C VAL A 34 13.17 2.43 12.36
N GLU A 35 13.31 2.42 13.69
CA GLU A 35 13.04 1.28 14.57
C GLU A 35 11.83 0.43 14.12
N ALA A 36 12.06 -0.88 14.07
CA ALA A 36 11.38 -1.85 13.20
C ALA A 36 9.93 -2.22 13.58
N ASP A 37 9.30 -1.50 14.52
CA ASP A 37 8.13 -2.01 15.23
C ASP A 37 6.80 -1.33 14.88
N SER A 38 6.78 -0.42 13.91
CA SER A 38 5.56 0.29 13.48
C SER A 38 5.25 0.08 12.00
N PHE A 39 3.99 -0.25 11.74
CA PHE A 39 3.41 -0.43 10.41
C PHE A 39 2.38 0.65 10.13
N PHE A 40 2.43 1.21 8.92
CA PHE A 40 1.39 2.08 8.40
C PHE A 40 0.39 1.22 7.62
N ALA A 41 -0.85 1.22 8.08
CA ALA A 41 -1.91 0.41 7.52
C ALA A 41 -3.10 1.26 7.09
N PHE A 42 -3.69 0.94 5.94
CA PHE A 42 -4.93 1.56 5.49
C PHE A 42 -5.87 0.48 4.97
N LYS A 43 -7.05 0.38 5.58
CA LYS A 43 -8.06 -0.64 5.22
C LYS A 43 -9.13 -0.04 4.32
N ILE A 44 -9.37 -0.69 3.18
CA ILE A 44 -10.37 -0.30 2.19
C ILE A 44 -11.40 -1.43 2.11
N ASN A 45 -12.64 -1.14 2.51
CA ASN A 45 -13.75 -2.08 2.38
C ASN A 45 -14.42 -1.91 1.02
N TYR A 46 -14.77 -3.03 0.39
CA TYR A 46 -15.49 -3.13 -0.88
C TYR A 46 -16.50 -4.29 -0.82
N THR A 47 -17.34 -4.46 -1.85
CA THR A 47 -18.55 -5.30 -1.78
C THR A 47 -18.28 -6.75 -1.39
N GLU A 48 -17.17 -7.32 -1.84
CA GLU A 48 -16.82 -8.71 -1.60
C GLU A 48 -15.74 -8.93 -0.52
N GLY A 49 -15.34 -7.88 0.22
CA GLY A 49 -14.32 -8.00 1.27
C GLY A 49 -13.59 -6.70 1.58
N SER A 50 -12.30 -6.82 1.93
CA SER A 50 -11.45 -5.66 2.20
C SER A 50 -10.03 -5.85 1.71
N LEU A 51 -9.42 -4.75 1.28
CA LEU A 51 -8.02 -4.63 0.91
C LEU A 51 -7.26 -3.91 2.03
N LEU A 52 -6.14 -4.47 2.46
CA LEU A 52 -5.22 -3.83 3.38
C LEU A 52 -4.00 -3.31 2.63
N LEU A 53 -3.77 -1.99 2.65
CA LEU A 53 -2.48 -1.42 2.26
C LEU A 53 -1.58 -1.42 3.49
N LEU A 54 -0.34 -1.89 3.34
CA LEU A 54 0.59 -2.05 4.44
C LEU A 54 1.99 -1.59 4.02
N SER A 55 2.59 -0.70 4.80
CA SER A 55 3.98 -0.26 4.63
C SER A 55 4.71 -0.35 5.97
N GLN A 56 6.01 -0.66 5.91
CA GLN A 56 6.91 -0.42 7.03
C GLN A 56 7.24 1.07 7.13
N ASN A 57 7.84 1.43 8.26
CA ASN A 57 8.26 2.79 8.62
C ASN A 57 8.82 3.60 7.44
N PHE A 58 8.42 4.86 7.34
CA PHE A 58 9.00 5.78 6.38
C PHE A 58 10.39 6.22 6.82
N ALA A 59 11.26 6.50 5.86
CA ALA A 59 12.64 6.79 6.16
C ALA A 59 12.81 8.23 6.66
N LEU A 60 13.73 8.39 7.62
CA LEU A 60 14.03 9.68 8.27
C LEU A 60 14.33 10.79 7.27
N GLY A 61 13.63 11.91 7.40
CA GLY A 61 13.72 13.08 6.52
C GLY A 61 12.83 13.02 5.28
N THR A 62 12.08 11.94 5.07
CA THR A 62 11.12 11.78 3.96
C THR A 62 9.73 11.39 4.41
N GLU A 63 9.47 11.33 5.72
CA GLU A 63 8.26 10.74 6.29
C GLU A 63 6.98 11.40 5.78
N GLU A 64 6.95 12.73 5.73
CA GLU A 64 5.76 13.47 5.27
C GLU A 64 5.44 13.17 3.79
N VAL A 65 6.45 13.19 2.93
CA VAL A 65 6.30 12.95 1.49
C VAL A 65 5.97 11.47 1.20
N ALA A 66 6.58 10.56 1.97
CA ALA A 66 6.34 9.13 1.88
C ALA A 66 4.92 8.77 2.34
N GLN A 67 4.50 9.31 3.48
CA GLN A 67 3.15 9.16 4.00
C GLN A 67 2.12 9.74 3.03
N ASP A 68 2.40 10.91 2.43
CA ASP A 68 1.52 11.49 1.42
C ASP A 68 1.43 10.64 0.17
N LEU A 69 2.54 10.05 -0.33
CA LEU A 69 2.48 9.10 -1.44
C LEU A 69 1.63 7.87 -1.09
N PHE A 70 1.84 7.28 0.09
CA PHE A 70 1.07 6.13 0.58
C PHE A 70 -0.43 6.45 0.68
N LEU A 71 -0.79 7.58 1.29
CA LEU A 71 -2.18 8.05 1.43
C LEU A 71 -2.83 8.35 0.09
N ASN A 72 -2.07 8.87 -0.86
CA ASN A 72 -2.56 9.15 -2.19
C ASN A 72 -2.89 7.87 -2.97
N ILE A 73 -2.05 6.84 -2.84
CA ILE A 73 -2.36 5.50 -3.37
C ILE A 73 -3.62 4.95 -2.69
N ALA A 74 -3.71 5.04 -1.36
CA ALA A 74 -4.89 4.60 -0.61
C ALA A 74 -6.17 5.32 -1.06
N LYS A 75 -6.10 6.65 -1.25
CA LYS A 75 -7.20 7.48 -1.74
C LYS A 75 -7.63 7.08 -3.14
N PHE A 76 -6.67 6.89 -4.04
CA PHE A 76 -6.95 6.44 -5.40
C PHE A 76 -7.76 5.15 -5.39
N ILE A 77 -7.23 4.11 -4.74
CA ILE A 77 -7.88 2.81 -4.67
C ILE A 77 -9.25 2.91 -3.98
N SER A 78 -9.34 3.63 -2.86
CA SER A 78 -10.62 3.84 -2.15
C SER A 78 -11.67 4.49 -3.05
N THR A 79 -11.26 5.40 -3.93
CA THR A 79 -12.19 6.08 -4.86
C THR A 79 -12.58 5.17 -6.03
N THR A 80 -11.69 4.26 -6.44
CA THR A 80 -11.93 3.35 -7.56
C THR A 80 -12.83 2.17 -7.18
N ILE A 81 -12.64 1.59 -5.99
CA ILE A 81 -13.27 0.31 -5.61
C ILE A 81 -13.88 0.31 -4.20
N GLY A 82 -13.62 1.33 -3.39
CA GLY A 82 -14.09 1.38 -2.02
C GLY A 82 -15.57 1.72 -1.92
N ILE A 83 -16.24 1.14 -0.93
CA ILE A 83 -17.61 1.54 -0.56
C ILE A 83 -17.60 2.78 0.34
N ASN A 84 -16.53 2.96 1.09
CA ASN A 84 -16.38 4.07 2.03
C ASN A 84 -15.60 5.23 1.42
N THR A 85 -15.96 6.44 1.81
CA THR A 85 -15.20 7.64 1.46
C THR A 85 -13.84 7.62 2.16
N PHE A 86 -12.77 7.88 1.39
CA PHE A 86 -11.43 8.02 1.95
C PHE A 86 -11.39 9.14 3.00
N GLN A 87 -10.82 8.84 4.17
CA GLN A 87 -10.51 9.83 5.21
C GLN A 87 -9.08 9.58 5.70
N LYS A 88 -8.28 10.64 5.85
CA LYS A 88 -6.89 10.55 6.34
C LYS A 88 -6.82 9.94 7.75
N SER A 89 -7.86 10.15 8.56
CA SER A 89 -8.03 9.53 9.89
C SER A 89 -8.13 7.99 9.88
N HIS A 90 -8.38 7.37 8.72
CA HIS A 90 -8.38 5.91 8.58
C HIS A 90 -6.98 5.31 8.44
N LEU A 91 -5.93 6.15 8.38
CA LEU A 91 -4.56 5.66 8.49
C LEU A 91 -4.31 5.16 9.90
N LEU A 92 -3.94 3.89 10.01
CA LEU A 92 -3.59 3.24 11.25
C LEU A 92 -2.07 3.14 11.34
N ILE A 93 -1.53 3.44 12.53
CA ILE A 93 -0.15 3.13 12.89
C ILE A 93 -0.25 1.98 13.88
N LEU A 94 0.24 0.82 13.46
CA LEU A 94 0.03 -0.45 14.17
C LEU A 94 1.37 -1.01 14.59
N THR A 95 1.44 -1.49 15.83
CA THR A 95 2.48 -2.43 16.23
C THR A 95 2.29 -3.78 15.57
N LYS A 96 3.31 -4.64 15.66
CA LYS A 96 3.25 -6.04 15.24
C LYS A 96 2.02 -6.80 15.78
N ASP A 97 1.75 -6.64 17.08
CA ASP A 97 0.63 -7.33 17.73
C ASP A 97 -0.73 -6.78 17.27
N GLN A 98 -0.84 -5.46 17.11
CA GLN A 98 -2.08 -4.84 16.63
C GLN A 98 -2.37 -5.15 15.16
N LEU A 99 -1.33 -5.23 14.32
CA LEU A 99 -1.47 -5.69 12.93
C LEU A 99 -1.97 -7.14 12.90
N SER A 100 -1.43 -7.99 13.78
CA SER A 100 -1.90 -9.37 13.93
C SER A 100 -3.37 -9.39 14.35
N GLU A 101 -3.74 -8.69 15.41
CA GLU A 101 -5.12 -8.61 15.88
C GLU A 101 -6.09 -8.10 14.80
N LEU A 102 -5.70 -7.10 14.01
CA LEU A 102 -6.50 -6.58 12.89
C LEU A 102 -6.80 -7.66 11.86
N CYS A 103 -5.79 -8.45 11.50
CA CYS A 103 -5.90 -9.54 10.55
C CYS A 103 -6.73 -10.71 11.09
N LEU A 104 -6.72 -10.97 12.41
CA LEU A 104 -7.59 -11.96 13.05
C LEU A 104 -9.06 -11.56 13.05
N ASN A 105 -9.33 -10.35 13.55
CA ASN A 105 -10.69 -9.90 13.81
C ASN A 105 -11.40 -9.51 12.52
N THR A 106 -10.66 -9.02 11.53
CA THR A 106 -11.22 -8.54 10.27
C THR A 106 -10.34 -8.89 9.08
N LEU A 107 -10.32 -10.18 8.76
CA LEU A 107 -9.50 -10.78 7.73
C LEU A 107 -9.58 -10.04 6.37
N PRO A 108 -8.49 -9.41 5.90
CA PRO A 108 -8.48 -8.80 4.59
C PRO A 108 -8.44 -9.88 3.50
N LYS A 109 -9.25 -9.70 2.45
CA LYS A 109 -9.27 -10.59 1.28
C LYS A 109 -8.03 -10.38 0.39
N HIS A 110 -7.44 -9.17 0.43
CA HIS A 110 -6.24 -8.81 -0.32
C HIS A 110 -5.30 -7.94 0.51
N VAL A 111 -4.00 -8.03 0.24
CA VAL A 111 -2.98 -7.17 0.87
C VAL A 111 -2.07 -6.58 -0.22
N LEU A 112 -1.86 -5.27 -0.18
CA LEU A 112 -0.84 -4.58 -0.97
C LEU A 112 0.29 -4.14 -0.03
N ALA A 113 1.42 -4.82 -0.12
CA ALA A 113 2.52 -4.72 0.83
C ALA A 113 3.71 -3.95 0.21
N PHE A 114 4.06 -2.81 0.79
CA PHE A 114 5.15 -1.93 0.35
C PHE A 114 6.42 -2.21 1.15
N GLY A 115 7.47 -2.68 0.48
CA GLY A 115 8.77 -2.93 1.11
C GLY A 115 8.80 -4.12 2.07
N LEU A 116 7.71 -4.89 2.15
CA LEU A 116 7.61 -6.07 3.03
C LEU A 116 7.85 -7.34 2.23
N ASN A 117 8.77 -8.18 2.69
CA ASN A 117 9.06 -9.47 2.09
C ASN A 117 8.13 -10.57 2.62
N ASN A 118 8.08 -11.69 1.90
CA ASN A 118 7.34 -12.88 2.32
C ASN A 118 7.78 -13.36 3.70
N ASP A 119 9.07 -13.29 4.03
CA ASP A 119 9.61 -13.77 5.32
C ASP A 119 8.91 -13.14 6.52
N LEU A 120 8.54 -11.86 6.42
CA LEU A 120 7.75 -11.16 7.43
C LEU A 120 6.38 -11.84 7.59
N PHE A 121 5.69 -12.11 6.50
CA PHE A 121 4.40 -12.81 6.49
C PHE A 121 4.50 -14.29 6.88
N GLU A 122 5.61 -14.97 6.58
CA GLU A 122 5.89 -16.33 7.02
C GLU A 122 6.13 -16.40 8.53
N GLU A 123 6.83 -15.41 9.11
CA GLU A 123 6.97 -15.25 10.56
C GLU A 123 5.60 -15.02 11.23
N TYR A 124 4.64 -14.43 10.51
CA TYR A 124 3.25 -14.27 10.97
C TYR A 124 2.35 -15.49 10.73
N LYS A 125 2.77 -16.49 9.95
CA LYS A 125 2.00 -17.73 9.70
C LYS A 125 2.07 -18.75 10.83
N THR A 126 3.11 -18.71 11.66
CA THR A 126 3.24 -19.60 12.84
C THR A 126 2.18 -19.32 13.89
N ASN A 127 1.65 -18.10 13.93
CA ASN A 127 0.36 -17.83 14.57
C ASN A 127 -0.74 -18.18 13.57
N ILE A 128 -1.78 -18.91 13.99
CA ILE A 128 -2.91 -19.43 13.17
C ILE A 128 -3.62 -18.36 12.28
N LEU A 129 -3.27 -17.08 12.45
CA LEU A 129 -3.61 -15.88 11.69
C LEU A 129 -3.66 -15.99 10.16
N MET A 130 -2.63 -16.54 9.53
CA MET A 130 -2.42 -16.37 8.08
C MET A 130 -2.85 -17.56 7.23
N ASN A 131 -3.32 -18.65 7.85
CA ASN A 131 -3.87 -19.79 7.09
C ASN A 131 -5.20 -19.46 6.40
N ASN A 132 -5.92 -18.44 6.87
CA ASN A 132 -7.18 -18.00 6.28
C ASN A 132 -7.06 -16.75 5.41
N VAL A 133 -6.01 -15.92 5.56
CA VAL A 133 -5.68 -14.87 4.58
C VAL A 133 -5.23 -15.60 3.32
N THR A 134 -6.16 -15.94 2.44
CA THR A 134 -5.84 -16.55 1.15
C THR A 134 -4.87 -15.64 0.40
N MET A 135 -3.58 -16.03 0.38
CA MET A 135 -2.48 -15.88 -0.62
C MET A 135 -2.41 -14.67 -1.58
N ASN A 136 -3.30 -13.69 -1.54
CA ASN A 136 -3.39 -12.60 -2.50
C ASN A 136 -2.68 -11.35 -1.96
N ILE A 137 -1.44 -11.58 -1.51
CA ILE A 137 -0.51 -10.52 -1.11
C ILE A 137 0.24 -10.10 -2.38
N LYS A 138 0.12 -8.83 -2.73
CA LYS A 138 0.89 -8.21 -3.80
C LYS A 138 2.02 -7.42 -3.17
N HIS A 139 3.24 -7.91 -3.35
CA HIS A 139 4.44 -7.24 -2.89
C HIS A 139 4.85 -6.17 -3.89
N THR A 140 5.26 -5.02 -3.38
CA THR A 140 5.80 -3.94 -4.18
C THR A 140 6.98 -3.28 -3.47
N PHE A 141 7.67 -2.41 -4.18
CA PHE A 141 8.82 -1.68 -3.63
C PHE A 141 8.40 -0.83 -2.43
N ASP A 142 9.36 -0.61 -1.54
CA ASP A 142 9.21 0.30 -0.42
C ASP A 142 8.80 1.71 -0.88
N ILE A 143 8.00 2.41 -0.07
CA ILE A 143 7.51 3.75 -0.41
C ILE A 143 8.66 4.73 -0.61
N ASN A 144 9.74 4.63 0.19
CA ASN A 144 10.90 5.51 0.05
C ASN A 144 11.65 5.22 -1.25
N HIS A 145 11.78 3.94 -1.63
CA HIS A 145 12.33 3.56 -2.95
C HIS A 145 11.50 4.15 -4.09
N LEU A 146 10.17 4.04 -3.99
CA LEU A 146 9.24 4.56 -4.99
C LEU A 146 9.31 6.08 -5.13
N LEU A 147 9.57 6.82 -4.05
CA LEU A 147 9.79 8.27 -4.12
C LEU A 147 11.00 8.62 -5.00
N GLN A 148 12.09 7.87 -4.86
CA GLN A 148 13.34 8.12 -5.59
C GLN A 148 13.32 7.57 -7.03
N ASN A 149 12.54 6.51 -7.26
CA ASN A 149 12.52 5.75 -8.52
C ASN A 149 11.12 5.75 -9.15
N PRO A 150 10.72 6.85 -9.81
CA PRO A 150 9.38 6.98 -10.38
C PRO A 150 9.08 5.95 -11.48
N LYS A 151 10.10 5.37 -12.11
CA LYS A 151 9.95 4.30 -13.11
C LYS A 151 9.41 3.01 -12.50
N ASP A 152 9.78 2.72 -11.25
CA ASP A 152 9.44 1.46 -10.57
C ASP A 152 8.03 1.49 -9.99
N LYS A 153 7.42 2.67 -9.91
CA LYS A 153 6.01 2.84 -9.57
C LYS A 153 5.05 2.17 -10.57
N LYS A 154 5.54 1.81 -11.79
CA LYS A 154 4.77 1.01 -12.74
C LYS A 154 4.34 -0.34 -12.13
N LEU A 155 5.21 -0.98 -11.33
CA LEU A 155 4.89 -2.24 -10.67
C LEU A 155 3.75 -2.09 -9.65
N VAL A 156 3.74 -0.98 -8.91
CA VAL A 156 2.65 -0.64 -7.97
C VAL A 156 1.32 -0.58 -8.72
N TRP A 157 1.32 0.02 -9.92
CA TRP A 157 0.12 0.11 -10.75
C TRP A 157 -0.31 -1.20 -11.37
N GLU A 158 0.63 -2.02 -11.83
CA GLU A 158 0.31 -3.36 -12.32
C GLU A 158 -0.36 -4.19 -11.21
N ASN A 159 0.16 -4.11 -9.99
CA ASN A 159 -0.44 -4.75 -8.81
C ASN A 159 -1.83 -4.18 -8.48
N ILE A 160 -2.00 -2.86 -8.47
CA ILE A 160 -3.30 -2.23 -8.21
C ILE A 160 -4.33 -2.58 -9.28
N LEU A 161 -3.95 -2.58 -10.56
CA LEU A 161 -4.83 -2.98 -11.65
C LEU A 161 -5.21 -4.45 -11.58
N ASP A 162 -4.28 -5.32 -11.17
CA ASP A 162 -4.57 -6.72 -10.97
C ASP A 162 -5.54 -6.94 -9.80
N LEU A 163 -5.34 -6.23 -8.68
CA LEU A 163 -6.28 -6.19 -7.56
C LEU A 163 -7.66 -5.69 -8.01
N ILE A 164 -7.73 -4.59 -8.76
CA ILE A 164 -8.99 -4.02 -9.25
C ILE A 164 -9.75 -5.00 -10.16
N LYS A 165 -9.07 -5.81 -10.98
CA LYS A 165 -9.75 -6.83 -11.80
C LYS A 165 -10.29 -8.00 -10.98
N ALA A 166 -9.73 -8.22 -9.80
CA ALA A 166 -10.15 -9.27 -8.88
C ALA A 166 -11.32 -8.83 -7.97
N PHE A 167 -11.75 -7.56 -8.06
CA PHE A 167 -12.93 -6.99 -7.42
C PHE A 167 -14.07 -6.82 -8.42
#